data_AF-A0A925ETK7-F1
#
_entry.id   AF-A0A925ETK7-F1
#
_cell.length_a   1.000
_cell.length_b   1.000
_cell.length_c   1.000
_cell.angle_alpha   90.00
_cell.angle_beta   90.00
_cell.angle_gamma   90.00
#
_symmetry.space_group_name_H-M   'P 1'
#
loop_
_entity.id
_entity.type
_entity.pdbx_description
1 polymer ?
#
loop_
_entity_poly.entity_id
_entity_poly.type
_entity_poly.pdbx_seq_one_letter_code
_entity_poly.pdbx_strand_id
1 'polypeptide(L)'
;MPEKESSKSWDRLEASLLSSKPKANNISPPKKNTVNFSKIGFIALAVAIVPAAIAIANIPYRVVRDPVVRSAPILLFPSMISWDWQCSQAVSQIENAESAIDQAKQTADLDTAKNLLASAQKHLDTLPAAGTPANDLWGGGTASCPNRSDLQVRMLKLGSRLNDEQQAQVQFSLLHNALAAVKIQYQQAQTPDLMKFEKGEWLSTLNRLGQLPSTTLAGRQAQREFTLGMKEFQVIDLPQ
;
A
#
# COMPACT_ATOMS: atom_id res chain seq x y z
N MET A 1 88.77 -9.50 48.62
CA MET A 1 88.23 -9.24 49.98
C MET A 1 87.77 -7.79 50.04
N PRO A 2 86.44 -7.56 49.93
CA PRO A 2 85.76 -6.72 50.91
C PRO A 2 84.37 -7.28 51.28
N GLU A 3 84.18 -7.66 52.54
CA GLU A 3 82.92 -8.17 53.10
C GLU A 3 82.62 -7.45 54.41
N LYS A 4 82.27 -6.16 54.35
CA LYS A 4 81.79 -5.37 55.51
C LYS A 4 80.86 -4.24 55.08
N GLU A 5 79.75 -4.54 54.42
CA GLU A 5 78.67 -3.54 54.20
C GLU A 5 77.23 -4.08 54.35
N SER A 6 77.04 -5.37 54.67
CA SER A 6 75.71 -5.99 54.75
C SER A 6 75.01 -5.87 56.11
N SER A 7 75.66 -5.39 57.18
CA SER A 7 75.07 -5.40 58.53
C SER A 7 74.34 -4.11 58.92
N LYS A 8 74.46 -3.02 58.14
CA LYS A 8 73.81 -1.72 58.44
C LYS A 8 72.40 -1.56 57.82
N SER A 9 71.95 -2.51 57.00
CA SER A 9 70.61 -2.48 56.38
C SER A 9 69.53 -3.13 57.25
N TRP A 10 69.90 -4.04 58.16
CA TRP A 10 68.95 -4.75 59.02
C TRP A 10 68.41 -3.87 60.16
N ASP A 11 69.26 -3.02 60.76
CA ASP A 11 68.86 -2.14 61.86
C ASP A 11 67.86 -1.04 61.43
N ARG A 12 67.82 -0.66 60.15
CA ARG A 12 66.85 0.32 59.61
C ARG A 12 65.47 -0.31 59.33
N LEU A 13 65.40 -1.63 59.13
CA LEU A 13 64.15 -2.34 58.89
C LEU A 13 63.39 -2.61 60.21
N GLU A 14 64.10 -2.87 61.31
CA GLU A 14 63.45 -3.04 62.62
C GLU A 14 62.89 -1.72 63.19
N ALA A 15 63.56 -0.59 62.93
CA ALA A 15 63.08 0.74 63.35
C ALA A 15 61.83 1.20 62.57
N SER A 16 61.60 0.70 61.35
CA SER A 16 60.42 1.04 60.53
C SER A 16 59.22 0.14 60.80
N LEU A 17 59.42 -1.07 61.34
CA LEU A 17 58.33 -1.98 61.73
C LEU A 17 57.73 -1.69 63.11
N LEU A 18 58.47 -1.04 64.02
CA LEU A 18 57.99 -0.72 65.37
C LEU A 18 57.25 0.64 65.48
N SER A 19 57.18 1.42 64.40
CA SER A 19 56.59 2.77 64.38
C SER A 19 55.15 2.84 63.82
N SER A 20 54.63 1.77 63.21
CA SER A 20 53.25 1.75 62.70
C SER A 20 52.28 1.14 63.70
N LYS A 21 52.01 1.85 64.81
CA LYS A 21 50.82 1.55 65.62
C LYS A 21 49.57 1.91 64.80
N PRO A 22 48.69 0.96 64.43
CA PRO A 22 47.43 1.32 63.82
C PRO A 22 46.59 2.08 64.85
N LYS A 23 46.13 3.28 64.50
CA LYS A 23 45.06 3.97 65.23
C LYS A 23 43.88 3.01 65.33
N ALA A 24 43.44 2.72 66.56
CA ALA A 24 42.16 2.09 66.81
C ALA A 24 41.04 3.03 66.33
N ASN A 25 40.65 2.91 65.07
CA ASN A 25 39.38 3.46 64.61
C ASN A 25 38.28 2.58 65.21
N ASN A 26 37.40 3.21 65.99
CA ASN A 26 36.15 2.61 66.44
C ASN A 26 35.33 2.22 65.20
N ILE A 27 35.45 0.97 64.78
CA ILE A 27 34.55 0.35 63.81
C ILE A 27 33.26 0.06 64.58
N SER A 28 32.33 1.00 64.57
CA SER A 28 30.92 0.73 64.87
C SER A 28 30.47 -0.47 64.03
N PRO A 29 29.72 -1.44 64.59
CA PRO A 29 29.25 -2.58 63.81
C PRO A 29 28.51 -2.07 62.57
N PRO A 30 28.64 -2.74 61.40
CA PRO A 30 27.93 -2.33 60.21
C PRO A 30 26.45 -2.31 60.55
N LYS A 31 25.84 -1.11 60.52
CA LYS A 31 24.39 -0.98 60.47
C LYS A 31 23.96 -1.82 59.28
N LYS A 32 23.24 -2.91 59.54
CA LYS A 32 22.54 -3.67 58.50
C LYS A 32 21.58 -2.69 57.83
N ASN A 33 22.03 -2.06 56.75
CA ASN A 33 21.14 -1.44 55.79
C ASN A 33 20.38 -2.61 55.17
N THR A 34 19.23 -2.92 55.76
CA THR A 34 18.17 -3.68 55.12
C THR A 34 17.72 -2.85 53.92
N VAL A 35 18.48 -2.98 52.84
CA VAL A 35 18.02 -2.58 51.53
C VAL A 35 16.71 -3.33 51.33
N ASN A 36 15.60 -2.59 51.29
CA ASN A 36 14.26 -3.13 51.09
C ASN A 36 14.22 -3.78 49.69
N PHE A 37 14.60 -5.06 49.61
CA PHE A 37 14.55 -5.89 48.40
C PHE A 37 13.16 -5.94 47.79
N SER A 38 12.10 -5.62 48.55
CA SER A 38 10.76 -5.46 48.00
C SER A 38 10.71 -4.31 46.99
N LYS A 39 11.22 -3.12 47.31
CA LYS A 39 11.12 -1.94 46.42
C LYS A 39 12.08 -2.02 45.23
N ILE A 40 13.29 -2.56 45.41
CA ILE A 40 14.25 -2.76 44.31
C ILE A 40 13.83 -3.94 43.42
N GLY A 41 13.23 -4.98 44.01
CA GLY A 41 12.60 -6.08 43.26
C GLY A 41 11.44 -5.59 42.38
N PHE A 42 10.58 -4.70 42.89
CA PHE A 42 9.49 -4.09 42.09
C PHE A 42 10.02 -3.21 40.95
N ILE A 43 11.09 -2.43 41.17
CA ILE A 43 11.69 -1.61 40.12
C ILE A 43 12.37 -2.49 39.06
N ALA A 44 13.14 -3.51 39.46
CA ALA A 44 13.75 -4.46 38.53
C ALA A 44 12.70 -5.25 37.73
N LEU A 45 11.60 -5.63 38.38
CA LEU A 45 10.46 -6.30 37.74
C LEU A 45 9.76 -5.37 36.74
N ALA A 46 9.51 -4.11 37.09
CA ALA A 46 8.92 -3.13 36.17
C ALA A 46 9.84 -2.84 34.96
N VAL A 47 11.16 -2.74 35.19
CA VAL A 47 12.15 -2.53 34.13
C VAL A 47 12.27 -3.74 33.20
N ALA A 48 11.98 -4.96 33.66
CA ALA A 48 11.96 -6.15 32.81
C ALA A 48 10.63 -6.34 32.06
N ILE A 49 9.49 -6.00 32.68
CA ILE A 49 8.16 -6.21 32.10
C ILE A 49 7.85 -5.20 30.99
N VAL A 50 8.19 -3.92 31.18
CA VAL A 50 7.83 -2.87 30.20
C VAL A 50 8.46 -3.12 28.82
N PRO A 51 9.76 -3.41 28.68
CA PRO A 51 10.36 -3.73 27.39
C PRO A 51 9.81 -5.02 26.78
N ALA A 52 9.53 -6.04 27.61
CA ALA A 52 8.95 -7.30 27.14
C ALA A 52 7.52 -7.08 26.61
N ALA A 53 6.71 -6.26 27.28
CA ALA A 53 5.37 -5.91 26.82
C ALA A 53 5.40 -5.11 25.51
N ILE A 54 6.34 -4.17 25.36
CA ILE A 54 6.55 -3.42 24.11
C ILE A 54 7.01 -4.36 22.99
N ALA A 55 7.94 -5.28 23.28
CA ALA A 55 8.41 -6.27 22.32
C ALA A 55 7.29 -7.20 21.85
N ILE A 56 6.42 -7.65 22.76
CA ILE A 56 5.26 -8.50 22.45
C ILE A 56 4.19 -7.71 21.66
N ALA A 57 3.92 -6.47 22.06
CA ALA A 57 2.98 -5.59 21.36
C ALA A 57 3.44 -5.25 19.93
N ASN A 58 4.76 -5.26 19.69
CA ASN A 58 5.37 -5.00 18.39
C ASN A 58 5.66 -6.29 17.59
N ILE A 59 5.10 -7.44 17.99
CA ILE A 59 5.23 -8.67 17.20
C ILE A 59 4.45 -8.50 15.87
N PRO A 60 5.00 -8.96 14.74
CA PRO A 60 4.36 -8.97 13.41
C PRO A 60 3.21 -9.98 13.27
N TYR A 61 2.32 -10.10 14.28
CA TYR A 61 1.20 -11.04 14.28
C TYR A 61 -0.15 -10.32 14.41
N ARG A 62 -1.00 -10.46 13.39
CA ARG A 62 -2.23 -9.69 13.21
C ARG A 62 -3.22 -9.80 14.37
N VAL A 63 -3.44 -11.00 14.90
CA VAL A 63 -4.41 -11.25 16.00
C VAL A 63 -4.01 -10.48 17.27
N VAL A 64 -2.72 -10.26 17.48
CA VAL A 64 -2.20 -9.53 18.65
C VAL A 64 -2.07 -8.04 18.36
N ARG A 65 -1.68 -7.67 17.12
CA ARG A 65 -1.46 -6.27 16.72
C ARG A 65 -2.75 -5.47 16.56
N ASP A 66 -3.79 -6.03 15.93
CA ASP A 66 -5.06 -5.33 15.66
C ASP A 66 -5.71 -4.73 16.94
N PRO A 67 -5.82 -5.45 18.08
CA PRO A 67 -6.32 -4.84 19.32
C PRO A 67 -5.35 -3.80 19.91
N VAL A 68 -4.03 -3.97 19.77
CA VAL A 68 -3.04 -2.97 20.25
C VAL A 68 -3.13 -1.67 19.46
N VAL A 69 -3.28 -1.73 18.14
CA VAL A 69 -3.50 -0.53 17.28
C VAL A 69 -4.74 0.25 17.75
N ARG A 70 -5.82 -0.46 18.11
CA ARG A 70 -7.10 0.16 18.50
C ARG A 70 -7.11 0.67 19.93
N SER A 71 -6.47 -0.05 20.85
CA SER A 71 -6.58 0.21 22.29
C SER A 71 -5.38 0.93 22.89
N ALA A 72 -4.18 0.79 22.31
CA ALA A 72 -2.94 1.35 22.85
C ALA A 72 -1.90 1.65 21.75
N PRO A 73 -2.18 2.57 20.81
CA PRO A 73 -1.30 2.86 19.67
C PRO A 73 0.09 3.39 20.09
N ILE A 74 0.23 3.94 21.30
CA ILE A 74 1.51 4.41 21.84
C ILE A 74 2.55 3.30 22.03
N LEU A 75 2.11 2.03 22.07
CA LEU A 75 2.98 0.86 22.18
C LEU A 75 3.61 0.47 20.84
N LEU A 76 3.16 1.05 19.72
CA LEU A 76 3.68 0.79 18.38
C LEU A 76 4.65 1.90 17.95
N PHE A 77 5.65 1.53 17.14
CA PHE A 77 6.52 2.53 16.53
C PHE A 77 5.72 3.41 15.55
N PRO A 78 5.92 4.75 15.56
CA PRO A 78 5.19 5.67 14.68
C PRO A 78 5.28 5.32 13.19
N SER A 79 6.42 4.78 12.73
CA SER A 79 6.63 4.32 11.35
C SER A 79 5.74 3.15 10.94
N MET A 80 5.38 2.26 11.88
CA MET A 80 4.54 1.10 11.58
C MET A 80 3.06 1.47 11.46
N ILE A 81 2.62 2.49 12.22
CA ILE A 81 1.26 3.03 12.12
C ILE A 81 1.07 3.70 10.76
N SER A 82 2.04 4.52 10.34
CA SER A 82 1.95 5.20 9.04
C SER A 82 1.95 4.19 7.89
N TRP A 83 2.80 3.16 7.93
CA TRP A 83 2.81 2.13 6.89
C TRP A 83 1.51 1.34 6.78
N ASP A 84 0.93 0.93 7.92
CA ASP A 84 -0.32 0.20 7.96
C ASP A 84 -1.48 1.04 7.37
N TRP A 85 -1.53 2.32 7.75
CA TRP A 85 -2.51 3.25 7.22
C TRP A 85 -2.33 3.46 5.71
N GLN A 86 -1.11 3.73 5.25
CA GLN A 86 -0.83 3.93 3.82
C GLN A 86 -1.19 2.67 3.02
N CYS A 87 -0.87 1.49 3.52
CA CYS A 87 -1.22 0.24 2.84
C CYS A 87 -2.74 0.03 2.79
N SER A 88 -3.45 0.22 3.91
CA SER A 88 -4.91 0.07 3.95
C SER A 88 -5.60 1.05 2.99
N GLN A 89 -5.10 2.28 2.89
CA GLN A 89 -5.62 3.27 1.94
C GLN A 89 -5.35 2.85 0.50
N ALA A 90 -4.14 2.37 0.18
CA ALA A 90 -3.81 1.88 -1.16
C ALA A 90 -4.73 0.72 -1.59
N VAL A 91 -4.90 -0.29 -0.72
CA VAL A 91 -5.76 -1.46 -0.97
C VAL A 91 -7.22 -1.02 -1.19
N SER A 92 -7.77 -0.21 -0.27
CA SER A 92 -9.15 0.24 -0.37
C SER A 92 -9.39 1.06 -1.64
N GLN A 93 -8.45 1.91 -2.05
CA GLN A 93 -8.57 2.70 -3.27
C GLN A 93 -8.47 1.85 -4.54
N ILE A 94 -7.63 0.81 -4.55
CA ILE A 94 -7.57 -0.17 -5.64
C ILE A 94 -8.92 -0.90 -5.78
N GLU A 95 -9.47 -1.39 -4.67
CA GLU A 95 -10.77 -2.11 -4.66
C GLU A 95 -11.91 -1.19 -5.11
N ASN A 96 -11.94 0.05 -4.63
CA ASN A 96 -12.93 1.03 -5.04
C ASN A 96 -12.78 1.39 -6.53
N ALA A 97 -11.55 1.48 -7.05
CA ALA A 97 -11.31 1.73 -8.47
C ALA A 97 -11.78 0.56 -9.34
N GLU A 98 -11.51 -0.68 -8.91
CA GLU A 98 -12.00 -1.88 -9.58
C GLU A 98 -13.53 -1.92 -9.62
N SER A 99 -14.19 -1.68 -8.49
CA SER A 99 -15.65 -1.59 -8.42
C SER A 99 -16.21 -0.48 -9.30
N ALA A 100 -15.55 0.68 -9.36
CA ALA A 100 -15.98 1.80 -10.20
C ALA A 100 -15.87 1.47 -11.69
N ILE A 101 -14.83 0.74 -12.12
CA ILE A 101 -14.67 0.25 -13.50
C ILE A 101 -15.74 -0.80 -13.82
N ASP A 102 -15.93 -1.79 -12.94
CA ASP A 102 -16.85 -2.89 -13.16
C ASP A 102 -18.32 -2.45 -13.20
N GLN A 103 -18.68 -1.44 -12.41
CA GLN A 103 -20.04 -0.93 -12.30
C GLN A 103 -20.27 0.36 -13.09
N ALA A 104 -19.31 0.79 -13.90
CA ALA A 104 -19.41 2.03 -14.68
C ALA A 104 -20.67 2.05 -15.53
N LYS A 105 -21.50 3.08 -15.33
CA LYS A 105 -22.67 3.39 -16.15
C LYS A 105 -22.46 4.67 -16.95
N GLN A 106 -21.58 5.54 -16.45
CA GLN A 106 -21.25 6.83 -17.05
C GLN A 106 -19.74 6.99 -17.13
N THR A 107 -19.28 7.87 -18.03
CA THR A 107 -17.85 8.20 -18.16
C THR A 107 -17.28 8.81 -16.88
N ALA A 108 -18.10 9.54 -16.10
CA ALA A 108 -17.71 10.10 -14.80
C ALA A 108 -17.29 9.02 -13.77
N ASP A 109 -17.85 7.81 -13.85
CA ASP A 109 -17.46 6.70 -12.99
C ASP A 109 -16.01 6.25 -13.29
N LEU A 110 -15.62 6.29 -14.57
CA LEU A 110 -14.26 5.98 -15.02
C LEU A 110 -13.25 7.05 -14.59
N ASP A 111 -13.64 8.33 -14.60
CA ASP A 111 -12.81 9.42 -14.07
C ASP A 111 -12.59 9.28 -12.57
N THR A 112 -13.62 8.82 -11.85
CA THR A 112 -13.52 8.50 -10.41
C THR A 112 -12.52 7.35 -10.18
N ALA A 113 -12.61 6.28 -10.97
CA ALA A 113 -11.65 5.18 -10.93
C ALA A 113 -10.20 5.64 -11.20
N LYS A 114 -10.01 6.53 -12.18
CA LYS A 114 -8.71 7.13 -12.49
C LYS A 114 -8.11 7.86 -11.28
N ASN A 115 -8.92 8.68 -10.62
CA ASN A 115 -8.50 9.45 -9.45
C ASN A 115 -8.18 8.54 -8.25
N LEU A 116 -8.93 7.45 -8.07
CA LEU A 116 -8.66 6.43 -7.07
C LEU A 116 -7.33 5.70 -7.34
N LEU A 117 -7.06 5.30 -8.58
CA LEU A 117 -5.77 4.68 -8.93
C LEU A 117 -4.58 5.64 -8.73
N ALA A 118 -4.74 6.92 -9.10
CA ALA A 118 -3.71 7.92 -8.87
C ALA A 118 -3.44 8.16 -7.37
N SER A 119 -4.49 8.11 -6.55
CA SER A 119 -4.36 8.20 -5.09
C SER A 119 -3.70 6.94 -4.52
N ALA A 120 -4.08 5.76 -5.01
CA ALA A 120 -3.51 4.48 -4.57
C ALA A 120 -2.01 4.46 -4.85
N GLN A 121 -1.59 5.00 -6.00
CA GLN A 121 -0.18 5.13 -6.37
C GLN A 121 0.58 5.97 -5.34
N LYS A 122 0.03 7.12 -4.95
CA LYS A 122 0.65 7.99 -3.93
C LYS A 122 0.85 7.24 -2.61
N HIS A 123 -0.14 6.50 -2.15
CA HIS A 123 -0.02 5.70 -0.93
C HIS A 123 1.02 4.58 -1.08
N LEU A 124 1.01 3.89 -2.22
CA LEU A 124 1.94 2.81 -2.51
C LEU A 124 3.40 3.28 -2.60
N ASP A 125 3.62 4.48 -3.11
CA ASP A 125 4.96 5.09 -3.21
C ASP A 125 5.56 5.46 -1.85
N THR A 126 4.73 5.66 -0.82
CA THR A 126 5.21 5.84 0.55
C THR A 126 5.65 4.54 1.22
N LEU A 127 5.24 3.38 0.70
CA LEU A 127 5.63 2.10 1.25
C LEU A 127 7.09 1.78 0.87
N PRO A 128 7.87 1.16 1.77
CA PRO A 128 9.22 0.73 1.43
C PRO A 128 9.22 -0.22 0.24
N ALA A 129 10.28 -0.17 -0.57
CA ALA A 129 10.45 -1.11 -1.67
C ALA A 129 10.51 -2.56 -1.14
N ALA A 130 9.96 -3.49 -1.90
CA ALA A 130 10.06 -4.91 -1.61
C ALA A 130 11.55 -5.32 -1.50
N GLY A 131 11.89 -6.13 -0.49
CA GLY A 131 13.27 -6.56 -0.24
C GLY A 131 14.16 -5.54 0.48
N THR A 132 13.60 -4.47 1.05
CA THR A 132 14.35 -3.63 2.00
C THR A 132 14.49 -4.32 3.36
N PRO A 133 15.61 -4.16 4.06
CA PRO A 133 15.85 -4.82 5.34
C PRO A 133 14.83 -4.41 6.41
N ALA A 134 14.07 -3.32 6.24
CA ALA A 134 12.99 -2.99 7.17
C ALA A 134 11.82 -3.99 7.14
N ASN A 135 11.62 -4.71 6.03
CA ASN A 135 10.64 -5.80 5.90
C ASN A 135 11.13 -7.09 6.58
N ASP A 136 12.45 -7.30 6.67
CA ASP A 136 13.08 -8.53 7.18
C ASP A 136 13.63 -8.40 8.62
N LEU A 137 14.11 -7.21 9.03
CA LEU A 137 14.74 -6.94 10.34
C LEU A 137 13.77 -7.06 11.52
N TRP A 138 12.46 -7.07 11.27
CA TRP A 138 11.41 -7.19 12.29
C TRP A 138 10.50 -8.41 12.05
N GLY A 139 11.02 -9.44 11.38
CA GLY A 139 10.34 -10.72 11.22
C GLY A 139 9.18 -10.68 10.22
N GLY A 140 9.46 -10.41 8.95
CA GLY A 140 8.77 -10.99 7.79
C GLY A 140 7.23 -10.98 7.77
N GLY A 141 6.58 -10.02 8.44
CA GLY A 141 5.15 -10.13 8.73
C GLY A 141 4.48 -8.79 9.03
N THR A 142 4.52 -7.86 8.09
CA THR A 142 3.36 -6.97 7.93
C THR A 142 2.18 -7.80 7.38
N ALA A 143 1.73 -8.81 8.11
CA ALA A 143 0.70 -9.78 7.68
C ALA A 143 -0.67 -9.16 7.34
N SER A 144 -0.81 -7.83 7.44
CA SER A 144 -1.98 -7.06 7.03
C SER A 144 -1.85 -6.43 5.64
N CYS A 145 -0.64 -6.22 5.11
CA CYS A 145 -0.42 -5.55 3.83
C CYS A 145 -0.03 -6.55 2.74
N PRO A 146 -0.76 -6.63 1.61
CA PRO A 146 -0.32 -7.39 0.45
C PRO A 146 1.05 -6.90 -0.04
N ASN A 147 1.80 -7.78 -0.71
CA ASN A 147 3.10 -7.39 -1.26
C ASN A 147 2.93 -6.18 -2.21
N ARG A 148 3.80 -5.18 -2.07
CA ARG A 148 3.81 -3.98 -2.92
C ARG A 148 3.81 -4.35 -4.40
N SER A 149 4.56 -5.37 -4.81
CA SER A 149 4.58 -5.82 -6.22
C SER A 149 3.21 -6.28 -6.70
N ASP A 150 2.46 -6.99 -5.84
CA ASP A 150 1.14 -7.53 -6.20
C ASP A 150 0.12 -6.39 -6.34
N LEU A 151 0.19 -5.39 -5.46
CA LEU A 151 -0.63 -4.18 -5.56
C LEU A 151 -0.28 -3.39 -6.83
N GLN A 152 1.00 -3.26 -7.18
CA GLN A 152 1.44 -2.62 -8.44
C GLN A 152 0.89 -3.36 -9.66
N VAL A 153 1.00 -4.68 -9.71
CA VAL A 153 0.48 -5.49 -10.82
C VAL A 153 -1.04 -5.32 -10.96
N ARG A 154 -1.77 -5.33 -9.83
CA ARG A 154 -3.22 -5.07 -9.84
C ARG A 154 -3.55 -3.68 -10.39
N MET A 155 -2.84 -2.65 -9.94
CA MET A 155 -3.02 -1.28 -10.44
C MET A 155 -2.73 -1.16 -11.93
N LEU A 156 -1.65 -1.77 -12.42
CA LEU A 156 -1.31 -1.76 -13.84
C LEU A 156 -2.40 -2.43 -14.68
N LYS A 157 -2.96 -3.55 -14.20
CA LYS A 157 -4.08 -4.24 -14.86
C LYS A 157 -5.35 -3.39 -14.88
N LEU A 158 -5.68 -2.69 -13.79
CA LEU A 158 -6.82 -1.77 -13.77
C LEU A 158 -6.57 -0.55 -14.65
N GLY A 159 -5.34 -0.03 -14.68
CA GLY A 159 -4.93 1.06 -15.55
C GLY A 159 -5.03 0.71 -17.03
N SER A 160 -4.66 -0.51 -17.43
CA SER A 160 -4.83 -0.97 -18.81
C SER A 160 -6.31 -1.07 -19.18
N ARG A 161 -7.15 -1.64 -18.29
CA ARG A 161 -8.61 -1.69 -18.51
C ARG A 161 -9.22 -0.29 -18.68
N LEU A 162 -8.78 0.68 -17.89
CA LEU A 162 -9.24 2.06 -17.99
C LEU A 162 -8.84 2.70 -19.33
N ASN A 163 -7.62 2.41 -19.81
CA ASN A 163 -7.18 2.89 -21.12
C ASN A 163 -7.99 2.25 -22.25
N ASP A 164 -8.28 0.94 -22.15
CA ASP A 164 -9.13 0.24 -23.11
C ASP A 164 -10.54 0.85 -23.16
N GLU A 165 -11.12 1.19 -22.00
CA GLU A 165 -12.40 1.91 -21.89
C GLU A 165 -12.35 3.29 -22.55
N GLN A 166 -11.29 4.08 -22.30
CA GLN A 166 -11.13 5.41 -22.90
C GLN A 166 -11.01 5.32 -24.43
N GLN A 167 -10.22 4.37 -24.93
CA GLN A 167 -10.07 4.16 -26.36
C GLN A 167 -11.39 3.73 -27.00
N ALA A 168 -12.12 2.82 -26.36
CA ALA A 168 -13.43 2.40 -26.83
C ALA A 168 -14.44 3.55 -26.83
N GLN A 169 -14.39 4.45 -25.83
CA GLN A 169 -15.25 5.63 -25.77
C GLN A 169 -14.97 6.62 -26.92
N VAL A 170 -13.70 6.85 -27.25
CA VAL A 170 -13.32 7.69 -28.40
C VAL A 170 -13.84 7.09 -29.70
N GLN A 171 -13.63 5.78 -29.90
CA GLN A 171 -14.11 5.09 -31.10
C GLN A 171 -15.64 5.11 -31.20
N PHE A 172 -16.34 4.89 -30.08
CA PHE A 172 -17.79 4.97 -30.01
C PHE A 172 -18.29 6.36 -30.41
N SER A 173 -17.72 7.43 -29.86
CA SER A 173 -18.12 8.80 -30.21
C SER A 173 -17.91 9.11 -31.70
N LEU A 174 -16.79 8.67 -32.28
CA LEU A 174 -16.52 8.83 -33.71
C LEU A 174 -17.55 8.08 -34.56
N LEU A 175 -17.84 6.82 -34.24
CA LEU A 175 -18.79 6.01 -34.99
C LEU A 175 -20.24 6.47 -34.82
N HIS A 176 -20.61 6.93 -33.63
CA HIS A 176 -21.93 7.51 -33.37
C HIS A 176 -22.18 8.75 -34.25
N ASN A 177 -21.21 9.66 -34.29
CA ASN A 177 -21.29 10.85 -35.13
C ASN A 177 -21.28 10.52 -36.63
N ALA A 178 -20.45 9.55 -37.05
CA ALA A 178 -20.43 9.08 -38.43
C ALA A 178 -21.77 8.46 -38.84
N LEU A 179 -22.39 7.65 -37.96
CA LEU A 179 -23.69 7.05 -38.21
C LEU A 179 -24.77 8.11 -38.40
N ALA A 180 -24.78 9.15 -37.56
CA ALA A 180 -25.70 10.28 -37.72
C ALA A 180 -25.48 11.01 -39.05
N ALA A 181 -24.22 11.24 -39.45
CA ALA A 181 -23.88 11.90 -40.70
C ALA A 181 -24.35 11.10 -41.93
N VAL A 182 -24.07 9.80 -41.97
CA VAL A 182 -24.48 8.93 -43.09
C VAL A 182 -25.99 8.82 -43.20
N LYS A 183 -26.73 8.79 -42.09
CA LYS A 183 -28.20 8.85 -42.11
C LYS A 183 -28.71 10.13 -42.78
N ILE A 184 -28.10 11.27 -42.50
CA ILE A 184 -28.44 12.55 -43.12
C ILE A 184 -28.09 12.52 -44.61
N GLN A 185 -26.92 12.02 -44.98
CA GLN A 185 -26.48 11.91 -46.38
C GLN A 185 -27.40 11.01 -47.20
N TYR A 186 -27.82 9.87 -46.63
CA TYR A 186 -28.81 8.98 -47.24
C TYR A 186 -30.14 9.70 -47.52
N GLN A 187 -30.65 10.48 -46.56
CA GLN A 187 -31.89 11.25 -46.72
C GLN A 187 -31.78 12.37 -47.76
N GLN A 188 -30.59 12.94 -47.94
CA GLN A 188 -30.33 14.03 -48.89
C GLN A 188 -29.93 13.53 -50.29
N ALA A 189 -29.62 12.24 -50.45
CA ALA A 189 -29.23 11.66 -51.72
C ALA A 189 -30.38 11.78 -52.74
N GLN A 190 -30.12 12.45 -53.86
CA GLN A 190 -31.13 12.71 -54.90
C GLN A 190 -31.12 11.67 -56.03
N THR A 191 -30.07 10.86 -56.13
CA THR A 191 -29.93 9.85 -57.19
C THR A 191 -29.93 8.43 -56.60
N PRO A 192 -30.45 7.44 -57.35
CA PRO A 192 -30.44 6.04 -56.91
C PRO A 192 -29.04 5.49 -56.62
N ASP A 193 -28.02 5.95 -57.35
CA ASP A 193 -26.64 5.52 -57.15
C ASP A 193 -26.05 6.08 -55.86
N LEU A 194 -26.31 7.35 -55.53
CA LEU A 194 -25.91 7.95 -54.26
C LEU A 194 -26.63 7.28 -53.08
N MET A 195 -27.93 7.00 -53.21
CA MET A 195 -28.68 6.28 -52.16
C MET A 195 -28.08 4.90 -51.88
N LYS A 196 -27.69 4.15 -52.92
CA LYS A 196 -27.04 2.83 -52.74
C LYS A 196 -25.69 2.96 -52.05
N PHE A 197 -24.88 3.95 -52.42
CA PHE A 197 -23.59 4.21 -51.80
C PHE A 197 -23.74 4.54 -50.30
N GLU A 198 -24.58 5.51 -49.96
CA GLU A 198 -24.83 5.93 -48.57
C GLU A 198 -25.42 4.81 -47.72
N LYS A 199 -26.27 3.96 -48.32
CA LYS A 199 -26.79 2.75 -47.67
C LYS A 199 -25.68 1.74 -47.35
N GLY A 200 -24.70 1.59 -48.25
CA GLY A 200 -23.51 0.78 -47.99
C GLY A 200 -22.67 1.33 -46.84
N GLU A 201 -22.43 2.64 -46.82
CA GLU A 201 -21.72 3.33 -45.73
C GLU A 201 -22.47 3.23 -44.39
N TRP A 202 -23.81 3.27 -44.41
CA TRP A 202 -24.63 3.09 -43.22
C TRP A 202 -24.37 1.69 -42.64
N LEU A 203 -24.53 0.63 -43.45
CA LEU A 203 -24.31 -0.74 -43.02
C LEU A 203 -22.86 -0.95 -42.53
N SER A 204 -21.88 -0.40 -43.24
CA SER A 204 -20.46 -0.42 -42.85
C SER A 204 -20.24 0.22 -41.47
N THR A 205 -20.84 1.38 -41.23
CA THR A 205 -20.73 2.10 -39.94
C THR A 205 -21.39 1.32 -38.82
N LEU A 206 -22.57 0.73 -39.04
CA LEU A 206 -23.22 -0.17 -38.08
C LEU A 206 -22.33 -1.36 -37.75
N ASN A 207 -21.76 -2.02 -38.76
CA ASN A 207 -20.89 -3.18 -38.54
C ASN A 207 -19.65 -2.81 -37.71
N ARG A 208 -19.02 -1.66 -37.95
CA ARG A 208 -17.90 -1.16 -37.14
C ARG A 208 -18.33 -0.87 -35.70
N LEU A 209 -19.53 -0.32 -35.52
CA LEU A 209 -20.09 -0.05 -34.20
C LEU A 209 -20.36 -1.36 -33.43
N GLY A 210 -20.79 -2.42 -34.11
CA GLY A 210 -20.93 -3.78 -33.54
C GLY A 210 -19.60 -4.51 -33.26
N GLN A 211 -18.45 -4.01 -33.72
CA GLN A 211 -17.14 -4.60 -33.46
C GLN A 211 -16.47 -4.07 -32.18
N LEU A 212 -17.05 -3.05 -31.54
CA LEU A 212 -16.50 -2.50 -30.30
C LEU A 212 -16.53 -3.56 -29.17
N PRO A 213 -15.48 -3.66 -28.32
CA PRO A 213 -15.41 -4.69 -27.29
C PRO A 213 -16.57 -4.59 -26.29
N SER A 214 -17.45 -5.59 -26.25
CA SER A 214 -18.64 -5.60 -25.38
C SER A 214 -18.34 -5.62 -23.87
N THR A 215 -17.09 -5.91 -23.50
CA THR A 215 -16.57 -5.79 -22.13
C THR A 215 -16.51 -4.34 -21.66
N THR A 216 -16.43 -3.38 -22.58
CA THR A 216 -16.35 -1.94 -22.28
C THR A 216 -17.72 -1.29 -22.12
N LEU A 217 -17.80 -0.19 -21.37
CA LEU A 217 -19.01 0.63 -21.28
C LEU A 217 -19.45 1.11 -22.67
N ALA A 218 -18.50 1.62 -23.45
CA ALA A 218 -18.70 2.10 -24.81
C ALA A 218 -19.19 0.97 -25.74
N GLY A 219 -18.62 -0.23 -25.65
CA GLY A 219 -19.08 -1.39 -26.41
C GLY A 219 -20.49 -1.85 -26.03
N ARG A 220 -20.86 -1.79 -24.74
CA ARG A 220 -22.26 -2.05 -24.33
C ARG A 220 -23.23 -1.02 -24.88
N GLN A 221 -22.83 0.24 -24.96
CA GLN A 221 -23.62 1.31 -25.60
C GLN A 221 -23.73 1.06 -27.10
N ALA A 222 -22.61 0.76 -27.75
CA ALA A 222 -22.53 0.44 -29.16
C ALA A 222 -23.43 -0.74 -29.53
N GLN A 223 -23.44 -1.83 -28.77
CA GLN A 223 -24.28 -2.98 -29.07
C GLN A 223 -25.79 -2.64 -29.07
N ARG A 224 -26.21 -1.74 -28.18
CA ARG A 224 -27.61 -1.25 -28.15
C ARG A 224 -27.92 -0.44 -29.40
N GLU A 225 -27.05 0.49 -29.75
CA GLU A 225 -27.20 1.32 -30.96
C GLU A 225 -27.12 0.51 -32.25
N PHE A 226 -26.22 -0.48 -32.32
CA PHE A 226 -26.15 -1.43 -33.42
C PHE A 226 -27.47 -2.19 -33.60
N THR A 227 -28.02 -2.72 -32.51
CA THR A 227 -29.28 -3.49 -32.55
C THR A 227 -30.45 -2.62 -33.02
N LEU A 228 -30.53 -1.38 -32.53
CA LEU A 228 -31.56 -0.43 -32.97
C LEU A 228 -31.35 -0.01 -34.42
N GLY A 229 -30.12 0.36 -34.78
CA GLY A 229 -29.77 0.79 -36.13
C GLY A 229 -29.94 -0.29 -37.20
N MET A 230 -29.66 -1.56 -36.88
CA MET A 230 -29.92 -2.69 -37.79
C MET A 230 -31.42 -2.89 -38.04
N LYS A 231 -32.27 -2.69 -37.02
CA LYS A 231 -33.73 -2.72 -37.21
C LYS A 231 -34.20 -1.59 -38.10
N GLU A 232 -33.71 -0.37 -37.89
CA GLU A 232 -34.01 0.77 -38.75
C GLU A 232 -33.57 0.53 -40.19
N PHE A 233 -32.36 -0.01 -40.38
CA PHE A 233 -31.82 -0.33 -41.71
C PHE A 233 -32.69 -1.35 -42.46
N GLN A 234 -33.17 -2.40 -41.77
CA GLN A 234 -34.04 -3.42 -42.37
C GLN A 234 -35.36 -2.84 -42.87
N VAL A 235 -35.96 -1.88 -42.15
CA VAL A 235 -37.20 -1.21 -42.59
C VAL A 235 -37.00 -0.48 -43.92
N ILE A 236 -35.82 0.10 -44.12
CA ILE A 236 -35.46 0.86 -45.33
C ILE A 236 -34.99 -0.05 -46.48
N ASP A 237 -34.58 -1.28 -46.17
CA ASP A 237 -34.15 -2.28 -47.16
C ASP A 237 -35.31 -3.08 -47.78
N LEU A 238 -36.53 -2.95 -47.23
CA LEU A 238 -37.71 -3.56 -47.83
C LEU A 238 -37.99 -2.93 -49.21
N PRO A 239 -38.28 -3.75 -50.25
CA PRO A 239 -38.69 -3.23 -51.54
C PRO A 239 -39.97 -2.41 -51.37
N GLN A 240 -39.89 -1.12 -51.69
CA GLN A 240 -41.04 -0.21 -51.84
C GLN A 240 -41.75 -0.49 -53.17
#